data_AF-A0A955QME7-F1
#
_entry.id   AF-A0A955QME7-F1
#
_cell.length_a   1.000
_cell.length_b   1.000
_cell.length_c   1.000
_cell.angle_alpha   90.00
_cell.angle_beta   90.00
_cell.angle_gamma   90.00
#
_symmetry.space_group_name_H-M   'P 1'
#
loop_
_entity.id
_entity.type
_entity.pdbx_description
1 polymer ?
#
loop_
_entity_poly.entity_id
_entity_poly.type
_entity_poly.pdbx_seq_one_letter_code
_entity_poly.pdbx_strand_id
1 'polypeptide(L)'
;DVMAVLDRLGLGTILVDATDRITFISRTAQDLLQRDASDIIGRSLQTGLPWPKEFSALLHAQEELPDDCRGPASVVLDRKGAPSLSLDIEMRDDPRDPLRKILFLKDVTEVHELRRQLVGQTHFFRLIGKSPAMRAIYEQIQDVAMVDAPVLIQGETGTGKELVARALHEGSPRKNRPFVAVNCAGLTDSLLGSQLFGHKRGAFTGAIQDHEGFFEAADGGTLLLDEIGDMPLPIQTTLLRVLQEGEIIRLGESRPRSVNVRVLAATHQDLQALVQAGRFRSDLLYRIRVARLRLPALRERREDIPLLGMAFLEQGRAAIGKLGIHDIAPTAMQQLLRYPWPGNVRELKAAVEFALIHCRGTSIQPSDLPPEFEESGHPVLSHPSSVASRDERQAI
;
A
#
# COMPACT_ATOMS: atom_id res chain seq x y z
N ASP A 1 -39.58 27.00 -13.24
CA ASP A 1 -39.58 25.60 -13.68
C ASP A 1 -38.32 24.93 -13.13
N VAL A 2 -38.41 24.26 -11.97
CA VAL A 2 -37.24 23.74 -11.22
C VAL A 2 -36.48 22.69 -12.05
N MET A 3 -37.19 21.96 -12.90
CA MET A 3 -36.64 20.90 -13.74
C MET A 3 -35.67 21.43 -14.82
N ALA A 4 -35.97 22.60 -15.40
CA ALA A 4 -35.08 23.26 -16.36
C ALA A 4 -33.79 23.81 -15.71
N VAL A 5 -33.80 24.03 -14.39
CA VAL A 5 -32.62 24.45 -13.62
C VAL A 5 -31.72 23.26 -13.30
N LEU A 6 -32.30 22.10 -12.98
CA LEU A 6 -31.55 20.87 -12.72
C LEU A 6 -30.82 20.34 -13.96
N ASP A 7 -31.48 20.39 -15.13
CA ASP A 7 -30.82 20.05 -16.41
C ASP A 7 -29.66 21.00 -16.74
N ARG A 8 -29.75 22.28 -16.37
CA ARG A 8 -28.64 23.26 -16.55
C ARG A 8 -27.48 23.04 -15.58
N LEU A 9 -27.70 22.34 -14.46
CA LEU A 9 -26.67 22.01 -13.47
C LEU A 9 -25.97 20.68 -13.77
N GLY A 10 -26.33 19.99 -14.86
CA GLY A 10 -25.71 18.72 -15.24
C GLY A 10 -26.02 17.57 -14.27
N LEU A 11 -27.07 17.70 -13.45
CA LEU A 11 -27.54 16.65 -12.55
C LEU A 11 -28.59 15.80 -13.27
N GLY A 12 -28.34 14.49 -13.37
CA GLY A 12 -29.38 13.54 -13.76
C GLY A 12 -30.45 13.46 -12.68
N THR A 13 -31.72 13.43 -13.06
CA THR A 13 -32.82 13.34 -12.09
C THR A 13 -33.78 12.23 -12.50
N ILE A 14 -34.12 11.36 -11.55
CA ILE A 14 -35.12 10.29 -11.72
C ILE A 14 -36.18 10.46 -10.63
N LEU A 15 -37.45 10.43 -11.02
CA LEU A 15 -38.58 10.45 -10.09
C LEU A 15 -39.21 9.06 -10.02
N VAL A 16 -39.44 8.58 -8.81
CA VAL A 16 -40.00 7.26 -8.54
C VAL A 16 -41.27 7.44 -7.71
N ASP A 17 -42.31 6.69 -8.05
CA ASP A 17 -43.55 6.66 -7.30
C ASP A 17 -43.49 5.73 -6.06
N ALA A 18 -44.57 5.71 -5.28
CA ALA A 18 -44.71 4.90 -4.08
C ALA A 18 -44.63 3.38 -4.32
N THR A 19 -44.66 2.94 -5.59
CA THR A 19 -44.60 1.52 -6.00
C THR A 19 -43.27 1.15 -6.65
N ASP A 20 -42.23 1.94 -6.40
CA ASP A 20 -40.88 1.80 -6.99
C ASP A 20 -40.84 2.00 -8.52
N ARG A 21 -41.88 2.58 -9.14
CA ARG A 21 -41.88 2.78 -10.60
C ARG A 21 -41.36 4.14 -11.00
N ILE A 22 -40.50 4.15 -12.00
CA ILE A 22 -39.95 5.38 -12.57
C ILE A 22 -41.05 6.11 -13.33
N THR A 23 -41.42 7.29 -12.85
CA THR A 23 -42.45 8.14 -13.48
C THR A 23 -41.84 9.20 -14.38
N PHE A 24 -40.59 9.58 -14.11
CA PHE A 24 -39.89 10.60 -14.88
C PHE A 24 -38.37 10.36 -14.87
N ILE A 25 -37.71 10.71 -15.97
CA ILE A 25 -36.26 10.71 -16.10
C ILE A 25 -35.82 11.93 -16.92
N SER A 26 -34.84 12.68 -16.41
CA SER A 26 -34.28 13.84 -17.10
C SER A 26 -33.43 13.43 -18.31
N ARG A 27 -33.16 14.36 -19.23
CA ARG A 27 -32.31 14.06 -20.40
C ARG A 27 -30.89 13.72 -19.97
N THR A 28 -30.34 14.47 -19.02
CA THR A 28 -29.02 14.20 -18.44
C THR A 28 -28.92 12.79 -17.85
N ALA A 29 -29.97 12.32 -17.15
CA ALA A 29 -30.00 10.95 -16.63
C ALA A 29 -30.08 9.89 -17.74
N GLN A 30 -30.83 10.14 -18.82
CA GLN A 30 -30.89 9.26 -19.99
C GLN A 30 -29.52 9.12 -20.67
N ASP A 31 -28.81 10.24 -20.85
CA ASP A 31 -27.48 10.29 -21.46
C ASP A 31 -26.42 9.55 -20.62
N LEU A 32 -26.46 9.75 -19.29
CA LEU A 32 -25.58 9.04 -18.34
C LEU A 32 -25.82 7.52 -18.40
N LEU A 33 -27.08 7.09 -18.36
CA LEU A 33 -27.46 5.68 -18.31
C LEU A 33 -27.49 4.98 -19.69
N GLN A 34 -27.29 5.71 -20.79
CA GLN A 34 -27.42 5.24 -22.18
C GLN A 34 -28.75 4.53 -22.47
N ARG A 35 -29.85 5.11 -22.00
CA ARG A 35 -31.18 4.54 -22.22
C ARG A 35 -32.21 5.63 -22.43
N ASP A 36 -33.10 5.37 -23.37
CA ASP A 36 -34.21 6.26 -23.68
C ASP A 36 -35.30 6.22 -22.60
N ALA A 37 -36.00 7.33 -22.44
CA ALA A 37 -37.12 7.47 -21.51
C ALA A 37 -38.19 6.38 -21.71
N SER A 38 -38.48 5.99 -22.96
CA SER A 38 -39.50 4.97 -23.29
C SER A 38 -39.17 3.58 -22.75
N ASP A 39 -37.88 3.29 -22.55
CA ASP A 39 -37.43 1.98 -22.07
C ASP A 39 -37.41 1.90 -20.54
N ILE A 40 -37.37 3.04 -19.86
CA ILE A 40 -37.19 3.13 -18.40
C ILE A 40 -38.50 3.48 -17.69
N ILE A 41 -39.32 4.37 -18.26
CA ILE A 41 -40.56 4.83 -17.62
C ILE A 41 -41.50 3.64 -17.40
N GLY A 42 -42.03 3.54 -16.18
CA GLY A 42 -42.92 2.48 -15.73
C GLY A 42 -42.20 1.20 -15.26
N ARG A 43 -40.88 1.09 -15.39
CA ARG A 43 -40.09 -0.01 -14.80
C ARG A 43 -39.74 0.30 -13.34
N SER A 44 -39.42 -0.75 -12.59
CA SER A 44 -38.94 -0.61 -11.21
C SER A 44 -37.56 0.03 -11.20
N LEU A 45 -37.28 0.92 -10.24
CA LEU A 45 -35.97 1.54 -10.09
C LEU A 45 -34.87 0.49 -9.87
N GLN A 46 -35.18 -0.54 -9.08
CA GLN A 46 -34.23 -1.54 -8.61
C GLN A 46 -33.86 -2.57 -9.68
N THR A 47 -34.78 -2.87 -10.59
CA THR A 47 -34.65 -3.93 -11.61
C THR A 47 -34.63 -3.42 -13.05
N GLY A 48 -35.15 -2.21 -13.28
CA GLY A 48 -35.28 -1.60 -14.60
C GLY A 48 -34.01 -0.94 -15.11
N LEU A 49 -33.06 -0.68 -14.21
CA LEU A 49 -31.79 -0.01 -14.50
C LEU A 49 -30.61 -0.98 -14.34
N PRO A 50 -29.49 -0.76 -15.06
CA PRO A 50 -28.34 -1.67 -15.09
C PRO A 50 -27.46 -1.51 -13.85
N TRP A 51 -28.07 -1.51 -12.66
CA TRP A 51 -27.33 -1.47 -11.42
C TRP A 51 -26.53 -2.76 -11.24
N PRO A 52 -25.28 -2.67 -10.74
CA PRO A 52 -24.62 -3.82 -10.15
C PRO A 52 -25.53 -4.42 -9.06
N LYS A 53 -25.59 -5.74 -8.93
CA LYS A 53 -26.47 -6.41 -7.96
C LYS A 53 -26.27 -5.91 -6.52
N GLU A 54 -25.03 -5.59 -6.18
CA GLU A 54 -24.62 -5.02 -4.90
C GLU A 54 -25.22 -3.63 -4.66
N PHE A 55 -25.34 -2.83 -5.73
CA PHE A 55 -25.87 -1.48 -5.68
C PHE A 55 -27.40 -1.45 -5.54
N SER A 56 -28.13 -2.39 -6.17
CA SER A 56 -29.58 -2.53 -5.96
C SER A 56 -29.90 -2.78 -4.48
N ALA A 57 -29.11 -3.62 -3.81
CA ALA A 57 -29.28 -3.89 -2.37
C ALA A 57 -29.00 -2.65 -1.50
N LEU A 58 -28.06 -1.80 -1.91
CA LEU A 58 -27.76 -0.55 -1.22
C LEU A 58 -28.89 0.47 -1.36
N LEU A 59 -29.45 0.63 -2.57
CA LEU A 59 -30.60 1.51 -2.79
C LEU A 59 -31.81 1.10 -1.94
N HIS A 60 -32.07 -0.21 -1.82
CA HIS A 60 -33.09 -0.74 -0.92
C HIS A 60 -32.84 -0.33 0.55
N ALA A 61 -31.62 -0.53 1.04
CA ALA A 61 -31.27 -0.18 2.41
C ALA A 61 -31.38 1.33 2.68
N GLN A 62 -31.08 2.18 1.69
CA GLN A 62 -31.26 3.63 1.81
C GLN A 62 -32.73 4.06 1.77
N GLU A 63 -33.57 3.32 1.07
CA GLU A 63 -35.01 3.60 0.98
C GLU A 63 -35.72 3.40 2.32
N GLU A 64 -35.23 2.51 3.18
CA GLU A 64 -35.71 2.27 4.54
C GLU A 64 -35.22 3.31 5.56
N LEU A 65 -34.21 4.11 5.21
CA LEU A 65 -33.68 5.17 6.09
C LEU A 65 -34.49 6.47 5.96
N PRO A 66 -34.61 7.27 7.05
CA PRO A 66 -35.14 8.63 7.00
C PRO A 66 -34.33 9.54 6.05
N ASP A 67 -34.98 10.51 5.42
CA ASP A 67 -34.35 11.40 4.41
C ASP A 67 -33.05 12.06 4.89
N ASP A 68 -33.03 12.53 6.14
CA ASP A 68 -31.89 13.20 6.76
C ASP A 68 -30.68 12.28 6.99
N CYS A 69 -30.89 10.95 6.95
CA CYS A 69 -29.86 9.94 7.14
C CYS A 69 -29.35 9.34 5.83
N ARG A 70 -29.91 9.72 4.67
CA ARG A 70 -29.48 9.23 3.36
C ARG A 70 -28.25 10.02 2.90
N GLY A 71 -27.16 9.30 2.62
CA GLY A 71 -25.94 9.85 2.05
C GLY A 71 -25.78 9.51 0.56
N PRO A 72 -24.90 10.22 -0.17
CA PRO A 72 -24.60 9.90 -1.56
C PRO A 72 -23.98 8.49 -1.66
N ALA A 73 -24.50 7.68 -2.58
CA ALA A 73 -24.01 6.35 -2.89
C ALA A 73 -23.29 6.36 -4.24
N SER A 74 -22.00 6.03 -4.24
CA SER A 74 -21.21 5.97 -5.47
C SER A 74 -21.36 4.61 -6.15
N VAL A 75 -21.48 4.61 -7.49
CA VAL A 75 -21.55 3.42 -8.34
C VAL A 75 -20.71 3.60 -9.60
N VAL A 76 -20.05 2.53 -10.03
CA VAL A 76 -19.38 2.47 -11.33
C VAL A 76 -20.20 1.62 -12.29
N LEU A 77 -20.53 2.18 -13.46
CA LEU A 77 -21.29 1.52 -14.51
C LEU A 77 -20.38 1.19 -15.69
N ASP A 78 -20.31 -0.09 -16.05
CA ASP A 78 -19.65 -0.55 -17.26
C ASP A 78 -20.51 -0.24 -18.49
N ARG A 79 -20.01 0.61 -19.39
CA ARG A 79 -20.72 1.00 -20.62
C ARG A 79 -20.21 0.17 -21.80
N LYS A 80 -21.11 -0.41 -22.58
CA LYS A 80 -20.74 -1.17 -23.78
C LYS A 80 -20.16 -0.22 -24.83
N GLY A 81 -18.84 -0.27 -25.04
CA GLY A 81 -18.14 0.53 -26.05
C GLY A 81 -17.80 1.96 -25.64
N ALA A 82 -17.91 2.30 -24.35
CA ALA A 82 -17.53 3.60 -23.78
C ALA A 82 -16.76 3.40 -22.45
N PRO A 83 -15.99 4.38 -21.97
CA PRO A 83 -15.31 4.30 -20.68
C PRO A 83 -16.31 4.09 -19.53
N SER A 84 -15.85 3.41 -18.48
CA SER A 84 -16.62 3.19 -17.25
C SER A 84 -17.04 4.52 -16.63
N LEU A 85 -18.31 4.64 -16.28
CA LEU A 85 -18.91 5.86 -15.74
C LEU A 85 -19.02 5.77 -14.22
N SER A 86 -18.46 6.74 -13.50
CA SER A 86 -18.61 6.85 -12.04
C SER A 86 -19.71 7.85 -11.71
N LEU A 87 -20.72 7.41 -10.97
CA LEU A 87 -21.87 8.22 -10.55
C LEU A 87 -21.98 8.28 -9.03
N ASP A 88 -22.20 9.48 -8.50
CA ASP A 88 -22.73 9.64 -7.14
C ASP A 88 -24.25 9.78 -7.23
N ILE A 89 -24.97 8.96 -6.46
CA ILE A 89 -26.43 8.91 -6.45
C ILE A 89 -26.94 9.29 -5.08
N GLU A 90 -27.71 10.37 -5.00
CA GLU A 90 -28.35 10.81 -3.76
C GLU A 90 -29.87 10.67 -3.89
N MET A 91 -30.50 10.02 -2.92
CA MET A 91 -31.94 9.80 -2.88
C MET A 91 -32.60 10.69 -1.84
N ARG A 92 -33.61 11.44 -2.27
CA ARG A 92 -34.38 12.36 -1.44
C ARG A 92 -35.89 12.12 -1.56
N ASP A 93 -36.64 12.41 -0.51
CA ASP A 93 -38.11 12.43 -0.59
C ASP A 93 -38.58 13.66 -1.40
N ASP A 94 -39.64 13.49 -2.20
CA ASP A 94 -40.24 14.62 -2.93
C ASP A 94 -40.92 15.56 -1.92
N PRO A 95 -40.52 16.86 -1.86
CA PRO A 95 -41.11 17.81 -0.92
C PRO A 95 -42.60 18.07 -1.14
N ARG A 96 -43.17 17.65 -2.28
CA ARG A 96 -44.59 17.78 -2.61
C ARG A 96 -45.41 16.54 -2.28
N ASP A 97 -44.77 15.38 -2.19
CA ASP A 97 -45.42 14.09 -1.94
C ASP A 97 -44.38 13.14 -1.31
N PRO A 98 -44.38 12.96 0.02
CA PRO A 98 -43.38 12.14 0.73
C PRO A 98 -43.38 10.66 0.31
N LEU A 99 -44.41 10.21 -0.42
CA LEU A 99 -44.47 8.86 -0.96
C LEU A 99 -43.70 8.72 -2.28
N ARG A 100 -43.19 9.81 -2.84
CA ARG A 100 -42.36 9.83 -4.05
C ARG A 100 -40.92 10.14 -3.69
N LYS A 101 -40.01 9.61 -4.50
CA LYS A 101 -38.57 9.75 -4.30
C LYS A 101 -37.91 10.36 -5.52
N ILE A 102 -36.95 11.24 -5.27
CA ILE A 102 -36.12 11.90 -6.26
C ILE A 102 -34.70 11.36 -6.11
N LEU A 103 -34.16 10.81 -7.19
CA LEU A 103 -32.75 10.42 -7.27
C LEU A 103 -32.00 11.47 -8.07
N PHE A 104 -30.91 11.97 -7.49
CA PHE A 104 -29.96 12.86 -8.13
C PHE A 104 -28.73 12.05 -8.53
N LEU A 105 -28.42 12.01 -9.81
CA LEU A 105 -27.26 11.34 -10.39
C LEU A 105 -26.25 12.41 -10.78
N LYS A 106 -25.03 12.31 -10.25
CA LYS A 106 -23.93 13.21 -10.55
C LYS A 106 -22.78 12.45 -11.20
N ASP A 107 -22.38 12.85 -12.40
CA ASP A 107 -21.17 12.34 -13.04
C ASP A 107 -19.93 12.82 -12.28
N VAL A 108 -19.17 11.87 -11.77
CA VAL A 108 -17.90 12.09 -11.06
C VAL A 108 -16.75 11.32 -11.73
N THR A 109 -16.93 10.92 -12.99
CA THR A 109 -15.94 10.19 -13.79
C THR A 109 -14.65 10.97 -13.90
N GLU A 110 -14.72 12.24 -14.32
CA GLU A 110 -13.53 13.10 -14.48
C GLU A 110 -12.79 13.27 -13.15
N VAL A 111 -13.50 13.40 -12.03
CA VAL A 111 -12.90 13.50 -10.69
C VAL A 111 -12.17 12.20 -10.32
N HIS A 112 -12.76 11.05 -10.61
CA HIS A 112 -12.15 9.75 -10.36
C HIS A 112 -10.98 9.45 -11.31
N GLU A 113 -11.09 9.82 -12.58
CA GLU A 113 -10.03 9.69 -13.57
C GLU A 113 -8.86 10.63 -13.27
N LEU A 114 -9.10 11.88 -12.91
CA LEU A 114 -8.06 12.83 -12.48
C LEU A 114 -7.39 12.34 -11.19
N ARG A 115 -8.14 11.81 -10.22
CA ARG A 115 -7.56 11.14 -9.04
C ARG A 115 -6.68 9.96 -9.46
N ARG A 116 -7.13 9.12 -10.39
CA ARG A 116 -6.38 7.96 -10.91
C ARG A 116 -5.14 8.38 -11.70
N GLN A 117 -5.19 9.47 -12.45
CA GLN A 117 -4.05 10.04 -13.16
C GLN A 117 -3.04 10.67 -12.20
N LEU A 118 -3.49 11.34 -11.14
CA LEU A 118 -2.62 11.81 -10.06
C LEU A 118 -1.89 10.62 -9.40
N VAL A 119 -2.62 9.53 -9.13
CA VAL A 119 -2.03 8.28 -8.65
C VAL A 119 -0.98 7.77 -9.64
N GLY A 120 -1.29 7.73 -10.94
CA GLY A 120 -0.37 7.38 -12.02
C GLY A 120 0.92 8.21 -12.10
N GLN A 121 0.85 9.52 -11.87
CA GLN A 121 2.01 10.42 -11.86
C GLN A 121 2.84 10.35 -10.56
N THR A 122 2.32 9.73 -9.50
CA THR A 122 2.98 9.62 -8.19
C THR A 122 3.73 8.31 -7.96
N HIS A 123 3.77 7.41 -8.94
CA HIS A 123 4.48 6.14 -8.84
C HIS A 123 5.91 6.25 -9.38
N PHE A 124 6.86 6.63 -8.51
CA PHE A 124 8.28 6.48 -8.83
C PHE A 124 8.75 5.09 -8.39
N PHE A 125 8.94 4.16 -9.33
CA PHE A 125 9.35 2.78 -9.04
C PHE A 125 8.53 2.09 -7.92
N ARG A 126 7.20 2.23 -7.98
CA ARG A 126 6.23 1.73 -6.98
C ARG A 126 6.26 2.42 -5.61
N LEU A 127 7.14 3.41 -5.40
CA LEU A 127 7.03 4.32 -4.25
C LEU A 127 5.87 5.27 -4.47
N ILE A 128 5.08 5.48 -3.42
CA ILE A 128 3.91 6.34 -3.42
C ILE A 128 4.14 7.44 -2.39
N GLY A 129 4.04 8.69 -2.82
CA GLY A 129 4.19 9.87 -1.97
C GLY A 129 4.37 11.13 -2.80
N LYS A 130 3.79 12.22 -2.33
CA LYS A 130 3.84 13.56 -2.95
C LYS A 130 4.42 14.62 -2.01
N SER A 131 4.70 14.27 -0.76
CA SER A 131 5.29 15.16 0.24
C SER A 131 6.65 15.72 -0.20
N PRO A 132 7.03 16.95 0.22
CA PRO A 132 8.37 17.49 -0.04
C PRO A 132 9.48 16.55 0.43
N ALA A 133 9.28 15.86 1.57
CA ALA A 133 10.21 14.87 2.08
C ALA A 133 10.41 13.70 1.10
N MET A 134 9.32 13.18 0.51
CA MET A 134 9.41 12.11 -0.49
C MET A 134 9.98 12.58 -1.82
N ARG A 135 9.68 13.81 -2.27
CA ARG A 135 10.28 14.38 -3.48
C ARG A 135 11.79 14.47 -3.37
N ALA A 136 12.30 14.93 -2.24
CA ALA A 136 13.74 14.96 -1.96
C ALA A 136 14.36 13.55 -2.01
N ILE A 137 13.64 12.52 -1.52
CA ILE A 137 14.10 11.13 -1.64
C ILE A 137 14.12 10.66 -3.09
N TYR A 138 13.15 11.02 -3.92
CA TYR A 138 13.15 10.65 -5.35
C TYR A 138 14.33 11.27 -6.09
N GLU A 139 14.63 12.54 -5.84
CA GLU A 139 15.81 13.22 -6.41
C GLU A 139 17.10 12.52 -5.98
N GLN A 140 17.26 12.22 -4.70
CA GLN A 140 18.43 11.49 -4.20
C GLN A 140 18.54 10.09 -4.80
N ILE A 141 17.43 9.37 -5.01
CA ILE A 141 17.44 8.06 -5.68
C ILE A 141 17.95 8.21 -7.11
N GLN A 142 17.51 9.23 -7.86
CA GLN A 142 17.98 9.45 -9.23
C GLN A 142 19.48 9.70 -9.30
N ASP A 143 20.01 10.53 -8.40
CA ASP A 143 21.44 10.83 -8.34
C ASP A 143 22.26 9.59 -7.94
N VAL A 144 21.82 8.87 -6.91
CA VAL A 144 22.55 7.72 -6.35
C VAL A 144 22.42 6.48 -7.22
N ALA A 145 21.33 6.31 -7.98
CA ALA A 145 21.12 5.14 -8.83
C ALA A 145 22.19 5.00 -9.92
N MET A 146 22.72 6.12 -10.43
CA MET A 146 23.74 6.16 -11.48
C MET A 146 25.16 5.79 -11.00
N VAL A 147 25.39 5.79 -9.68
CA VAL A 147 26.71 5.52 -9.09
C VAL A 147 26.79 4.06 -8.61
N ASP A 148 27.92 3.39 -8.84
CA ASP A 148 28.12 1.99 -8.43
C ASP A 148 28.52 1.83 -6.95
N ALA A 149 28.49 2.92 -6.17
CA ALA A 149 28.89 2.92 -4.78
C ALA A 149 27.88 2.19 -3.88
N PRO A 150 28.33 1.64 -2.73
CA PRO A 150 27.43 1.15 -1.70
C PRO A 150 26.49 2.23 -1.18
N VAL A 151 25.23 1.86 -0.97
CA VAL A 151 24.19 2.77 -0.45
C VAL A 151 23.63 2.24 0.85
N LEU A 152 23.60 3.09 1.87
CA LEU A 152 22.94 2.83 3.14
C LEU A 152 21.55 3.48 3.16
N ILE A 153 20.51 2.65 3.29
CA ILE A 153 19.10 3.02 3.36
C ILE A 153 18.64 2.90 4.81
N GLN A 154 18.39 4.03 5.45
CA GLN A 154 17.96 4.10 6.85
C GLN A 154 16.48 4.45 6.91
N GLY A 155 15.76 3.87 7.86
CA GLY A 155 14.36 4.20 8.10
C GLY A 155 13.71 3.20 9.03
N GLU A 156 12.66 3.63 9.72
CA GLU A 156 11.91 2.77 10.62
C GLU A 156 11.32 1.55 9.89
N THR A 157 11.02 0.52 10.66
CA THR A 157 10.37 -0.68 10.16
C THR A 157 9.05 -0.31 9.47
N GLY A 158 8.82 -0.87 8.28
CA GLY A 158 7.60 -0.62 7.50
C GLY A 158 7.56 0.70 6.72
N THR A 159 8.66 1.46 6.62
CA THR A 159 8.72 2.71 5.81
C THR A 159 8.84 2.49 4.29
N GLY A 160 9.23 1.28 3.85
CA GLY A 160 9.40 0.92 2.44
C GLY A 160 10.85 0.87 1.95
N LYS A 161 11.83 0.58 2.82
CA LYS A 161 13.26 0.49 2.46
C LYS A 161 13.56 -0.42 1.27
N GLU A 162 12.90 -1.58 1.18
CA GLU A 162 13.07 -2.52 0.07
C GLU A 162 12.62 -1.92 -1.27
N LEU A 163 11.54 -1.14 -1.29
CA LEU A 163 11.07 -0.46 -2.51
C LEU A 163 12.09 0.59 -2.97
N VAL A 164 12.73 1.30 -2.04
CA VAL A 164 13.82 2.23 -2.37
C VAL A 164 15.03 1.49 -2.93
N ALA A 165 15.38 0.33 -2.39
CA ALA A 165 16.47 -0.49 -2.93
C ALA A 165 16.17 -0.98 -4.37
N ARG A 166 14.93 -1.38 -4.64
CA ARG A 166 14.49 -1.76 -5.99
C ARG A 166 14.51 -0.56 -6.94
N ALA A 167 14.04 0.61 -6.49
CA ALA A 167 14.11 1.86 -7.26
C ALA A 167 15.55 2.24 -7.64
N LEU A 168 16.50 2.10 -6.70
CA LEU A 168 17.93 2.32 -6.96
C LEU A 168 18.47 1.35 -8.02
N HIS A 169 18.09 0.08 -7.96
CA HIS A 169 18.51 -0.91 -8.93
C HIS A 169 17.91 -0.64 -10.32
N GLU A 170 16.60 -0.41 -10.41
CA GLU A 170 15.88 -0.13 -11.66
C GLU A 170 16.34 1.18 -12.33
N GLY A 171 16.74 2.17 -11.53
CA GLY A 171 17.36 3.41 -12.01
C GLY A 171 18.84 3.30 -12.39
N SER A 172 19.50 2.17 -12.14
CA SER A 172 20.94 2.02 -12.34
C SER A 172 21.33 1.46 -13.72
N PRO A 173 22.61 1.55 -14.12
CA PRO A 173 23.13 0.82 -15.28
C PRO A 173 22.96 -0.71 -15.17
N ARG A 174 22.75 -1.23 -13.96
CA ARG A 174 22.56 -2.67 -13.67
C ARG A 174 21.09 -3.10 -13.69
N LYS A 175 20.14 -2.27 -14.12
CA LYS A 175 18.69 -2.58 -14.10
C LYS A 175 18.23 -3.87 -14.79
N ASN A 176 19.02 -4.37 -15.76
CA ASN A 176 18.74 -5.61 -16.49
C ASN A 176 19.53 -6.81 -15.92
N ARG A 177 20.20 -6.64 -14.78
CA ARG A 177 21.02 -7.64 -14.10
C ARG A 177 20.28 -8.16 -12.86
N PRO A 178 20.74 -9.26 -12.24
CA PRO A 178 20.07 -9.81 -11.05
C PRO A 178 19.95 -8.79 -9.92
N PHE A 179 18.78 -8.77 -9.26
CA PHE A 179 18.57 -8.11 -7.98
C PHE A 179 18.24 -9.18 -6.95
N VAL A 180 19.14 -9.38 -5.99
CA VAL A 180 19.00 -10.37 -4.91
C VAL A 180 18.78 -9.62 -3.61
N ALA A 181 17.76 -9.98 -2.84
CA ALA A 181 17.47 -9.40 -1.54
C ALA A 181 17.57 -10.45 -0.44
N VAL A 182 18.26 -10.11 0.64
CA VAL A 182 18.53 -11.01 1.77
C VAL A 182 18.22 -10.28 3.06
N ASN A 183 17.39 -10.90 3.90
CA ASN A 183 17.12 -10.40 5.25
C ASN A 183 18.12 -11.04 6.23
N CYS A 184 18.87 -10.20 6.94
CA CYS A 184 19.89 -10.63 7.89
C CYS A 184 19.34 -10.89 9.31
N ALA A 185 18.07 -10.58 9.58
CA ALA A 185 17.46 -10.76 10.89
C ALA A 185 17.14 -12.24 11.19
N GLY A 186 17.42 -12.66 12.43
CA GLY A 186 16.98 -13.96 12.97
C GLY A 186 17.73 -15.21 12.48
N LEU A 187 18.81 -15.04 11.69
CA LEU A 187 19.64 -16.14 11.21
C LEU A 187 20.87 -16.35 12.10
N THR A 188 21.27 -17.61 12.28
CA THR A 188 22.54 -17.93 12.95
C THR A 188 23.74 -17.59 12.05
N ASP A 189 24.90 -17.38 12.66
CA ASP A 189 26.16 -17.08 11.96
C ASP A 189 26.45 -18.07 10.81
N SER A 190 26.27 -19.37 11.07
CA SER A 190 26.52 -20.42 10.08
C SER A 190 25.55 -20.38 8.90
N LEU A 191 24.26 -20.15 9.16
CA LEU A 191 23.24 -20.08 8.12
C LEU A 191 23.38 -18.81 7.29
N LEU A 192 23.58 -17.67 7.93
CA LEU A 192 23.76 -16.40 7.22
C LEU A 192 25.04 -16.41 6.38
N GLY A 193 26.16 -16.91 6.93
CA GLY A 193 27.40 -17.06 6.18
C GLY A 193 27.27 -18.00 5.00
N SER A 194 26.60 -19.14 5.18
CA SER A 194 26.32 -20.10 4.12
C SER A 194 25.46 -19.50 3.01
N GLN A 195 24.42 -18.73 3.37
CA GLN A 195 23.54 -18.11 2.39
C GLN A 195 24.23 -16.99 1.62
N LEU A 196 25.01 -16.13 2.30
CA LEU A 196 25.69 -15.02 1.64
C LEU A 196 26.85 -15.48 0.76
N PHE A 197 27.73 -16.31 1.31
CA PHE A 197 29.02 -16.64 0.67
C PHE A 197 29.06 -18.03 0.05
N GLY A 198 28.04 -18.87 0.26
CA GLY A 198 28.02 -20.25 -0.19
C GLY A 198 28.82 -21.19 0.73
N HIS A 199 28.68 -22.49 0.49
CA HIS A 199 29.46 -23.50 1.20
C HIS A 199 29.79 -24.68 0.30
N LYS A 200 30.88 -25.38 0.66
CA LYS A 200 31.21 -26.69 0.12
C LYS A 200 30.59 -27.79 0.98
N ARG A 201 30.25 -28.92 0.39
CA ARG A 201 29.82 -30.12 1.10
C ARG A 201 30.81 -30.46 2.21
N GLY A 202 30.29 -30.66 3.42
CA GLY A 202 31.08 -30.94 4.62
C GLY A 202 31.66 -29.73 5.34
N ALA A 203 31.34 -28.49 4.94
CA ALA A 203 31.82 -27.29 5.62
C ALA A 203 31.31 -27.14 7.07
N PHE A 204 30.13 -27.67 7.38
CA PHE A 204 29.56 -27.73 8.73
C PHE A 204 28.59 -28.91 8.85
N THR A 205 28.15 -29.22 10.07
CA THR A 205 27.15 -30.25 10.34
C THR A 205 25.82 -29.91 9.64
N GLY A 206 25.45 -30.68 8.61
CA GLY A 206 24.27 -30.42 7.77
C GLY A 206 24.57 -29.92 6.35
N ALA A 207 25.84 -29.64 6.02
CA ALA A 207 26.28 -29.29 4.66
C ALA A 207 26.37 -30.54 3.76
N ILE A 208 25.22 -31.07 3.33
CA ILE A 208 25.12 -32.34 2.58
C ILE A 208 25.51 -32.18 1.11
N GLN A 209 25.42 -30.97 0.57
CA GLN A 209 25.75 -30.63 -0.83
C GLN A 209 26.50 -29.30 -0.91
N ASP A 210 27.06 -29.00 -2.08
CA ASP A 210 27.61 -27.68 -2.36
C ASP A 210 26.45 -26.68 -2.53
N HIS A 211 26.62 -25.45 -2.07
CA HIS A 211 25.65 -24.37 -2.21
C HIS A 211 26.32 -23.09 -2.69
N GLU A 212 25.73 -22.48 -3.70
CA GLU A 212 26.12 -21.18 -4.22
C GLU A 212 25.55 -20.06 -3.33
N GLY A 213 26.36 -19.07 -2.99
CA GLY A 213 25.95 -17.95 -2.15
C GLY A 213 25.24 -16.84 -2.92
N PHE A 214 24.54 -15.97 -2.19
CA PHE A 214 23.85 -14.81 -2.76
C PHE A 214 24.78 -13.80 -3.44
N PHE A 215 26.06 -13.72 -3.04
CA PHE A 215 27.04 -12.90 -3.76
C PHE A 215 27.33 -13.43 -5.17
N GLU A 216 27.38 -14.76 -5.36
CA GLU A 216 27.55 -15.36 -6.69
C GLU A 216 26.27 -15.20 -7.52
N ALA A 217 25.11 -15.44 -6.90
CA ALA A 217 23.82 -15.27 -7.57
C ALA A 217 23.54 -13.82 -8.00
N ALA A 218 24.13 -12.84 -7.31
CA ALA A 218 24.02 -11.41 -7.61
C ALA A 218 25.13 -10.90 -8.54
N ASP A 219 26.00 -11.76 -9.07
CA ASP A 219 27.15 -11.33 -9.88
C ASP A 219 26.74 -10.50 -11.11
N GLY A 220 27.46 -9.41 -11.32
CA GLY A 220 27.13 -8.36 -12.30
C GLY A 220 25.88 -7.52 -11.96
N GLY A 221 25.20 -7.81 -10.85
CA GLY A 221 23.93 -7.24 -10.44
C GLY A 221 24.00 -6.45 -9.14
N THR A 222 22.95 -6.55 -8.32
CA THR A 222 22.81 -5.81 -7.06
C THR A 222 22.33 -6.74 -5.94
N LEU A 223 22.97 -6.65 -4.78
CA LEU A 223 22.61 -7.36 -3.57
C LEU A 223 22.10 -6.38 -2.51
N LEU A 224 20.85 -6.58 -2.06
CA LEU A 224 20.28 -5.89 -0.90
C LEU A 224 20.51 -6.72 0.36
N LEU A 225 21.17 -6.12 1.33
CA LEU A 225 21.33 -6.61 2.71
C LEU A 225 20.33 -5.86 3.60
N ASP A 226 19.14 -6.44 3.79
CA ASP A 226 18.13 -5.87 4.68
C ASP A 226 18.39 -6.25 6.14
N GLU A 227 18.09 -5.31 7.03
CA GLU A 227 18.41 -5.36 8.46
C GLU A 227 19.88 -5.70 8.76
N ILE A 228 20.81 -5.02 8.08
CA ILE A 228 22.27 -5.22 8.26
C ILE A 228 22.75 -5.03 9.71
N GLY A 229 22.00 -4.29 10.53
CA GLY A 229 22.29 -4.09 11.95
C GLY A 229 22.25 -5.39 12.78
N ASP A 230 21.51 -6.40 12.31
CA ASP A 230 21.40 -7.71 12.96
C ASP A 230 22.49 -8.70 12.51
N MET A 231 23.39 -8.29 11.62
CA MET A 231 24.45 -9.16 11.12
C MET A 231 25.49 -9.47 12.22
N PRO A 232 25.84 -10.75 12.48
CA PRO A 232 26.89 -11.12 13.42
C PRO A 232 28.29 -10.58 13.04
N LEU A 233 29.11 -10.25 14.04
CA LEU A 233 30.47 -9.70 13.83
C LEU A 233 31.39 -10.55 12.93
N PRO A 234 31.38 -11.91 13.00
CA PRO A 234 32.18 -12.72 12.09
C PRO A 234 31.79 -12.50 10.62
N ILE A 235 30.48 -12.41 10.35
CA ILE A 235 29.94 -12.20 9.00
C ILE A 235 30.25 -10.78 8.51
N GLN A 236 30.17 -9.77 9.39
CA GLN A 236 30.59 -8.40 9.07
C GLN A 236 32.06 -8.32 8.61
N THR A 237 32.94 -9.13 9.20
CA THR A 237 34.36 -9.18 8.83
C THR A 237 34.55 -9.76 7.43
N THR A 238 33.83 -10.84 7.10
CA THR A 238 33.86 -11.42 5.75
C THR A 238 33.26 -10.44 4.73
N LEU A 239 32.12 -9.82 5.04
CA LEU A 239 31.49 -8.83 4.18
C LEU A 239 32.43 -7.66 3.85
N LEU A 240 33.17 -7.17 4.84
CA LEU A 240 34.16 -6.10 4.63
C LEU A 240 35.22 -6.51 3.59
N ARG A 241 35.72 -7.74 3.64
CA ARG A 241 36.68 -8.25 2.64
C ARG A 241 36.08 -8.27 1.24
N VAL A 242 34.85 -8.77 1.11
CA VAL A 242 34.14 -8.76 -0.18
C VAL A 242 33.99 -7.34 -0.75
N LEU A 243 33.64 -6.37 0.10
CA LEU A 243 33.51 -4.96 -0.31
C LEU A 243 34.85 -4.29 -0.65
N GLN A 244 35.98 -4.84 -0.20
CA GLN A 244 37.33 -4.30 -0.44
C GLN A 244 38.01 -4.96 -1.64
N GLU A 245 37.95 -6.27 -1.72
CA GLU A 245 38.70 -7.10 -2.66
C GLU A 245 37.85 -7.51 -3.87
N GLY A 246 36.51 -7.50 -3.77
CA GLY A 246 35.63 -7.99 -4.83
C GLY A 246 35.73 -9.51 -5.00
N GLU A 247 36.10 -10.22 -3.94
CA GLU A 247 36.25 -11.67 -3.93
C GLU A 247 35.50 -12.27 -2.74
N ILE A 248 34.94 -13.47 -2.95
CA ILE A 248 34.33 -14.29 -1.90
C ILE A 248 35.08 -15.60 -1.75
N ILE A 249 34.97 -16.20 -0.55
CA ILE A 249 35.43 -17.55 -0.27
C ILE A 249 34.27 -18.32 0.34
N ARG A 250 33.88 -19.44 -0.28
CA ARG A 250 32.83 -20.32 0.28
C ARG A 250 33.28 -20.90 1.60
N LEU A 251 32.33 -21.13 2.51
CA LEU A 251 32.63 -21.85 3.76
C LEU A 251 33.20 -23.24 3.44
N GLY A 252 34.32 -23.60 4.07
CA GLY A 252 35.02 -24.86 3.83
C GLY A 252 35.84 -24.91 2.53
N GLU A 253 35.96 -23.78 1.80
CA GLU A 253 36.85 -23.61 0.66
C GLU A 253 37.97 -22.62 1.00
N SER A 254 39.11 -22.69 0.30
CA SER A 254 40.21 -21.72 0.44
C SER A 254 40.47 -20.93 -0.84
N ARG A 255 39.77 -21.26 -1.93
CA ARG A 255 39.91 -20.64 -3.23
C ARG A 255 39.03 -19.39 -3.31
N PRO A 256 39.58 -18.20 -3.57
CA PRO A 256 38.79 -17.01 -3.80
C PRO A 256 38.08 -17.06 -5.16
N ARG A 257 36.93 -16.38 -5.23
CA ARG A 257 36.08 -16.24 -6.41
C ARG A 257 35.76 -14.76 -6.59
N SER A 258 36.17 -14.17 -7.71
CA SER A 258 35.86 -12.78 -8.01
C SER A 258 34.37 -12.61 -8.31
N VAL A 259 33.77 -11.58 -7.72
CA VAL A 259 32.37 -11.19 -7.93
C VAL A 259 32.29 -9.69 -8.11
N ASN A 260 31.41 -9.24 -9.00
CA ASN A 260 31.15 -7.84 -9.25
C ASN A 260 29.72 -7.49 -8.84
N VAL A 261 29.51 -7.16 -7.56
CA VAL A 261 28.18 -6.94 -6.98
C VAL A 261 28.08 -5.52 -6.40
N ARG A 262 27.06 -4.78 -6.81
CA ARG A 262 26.69 -3.54 -6.13
C ARG A 262 25.94 -3.86 -4.85
N VAL A 263 26.37 -3.31 -3.71
CA VAL A 263 25.73 -3.59 -2.41
C VAL A 263 24.84 -2.45 -1.96
N LEU A 264 23.59 -2.76 -1.64
CA LEU A 264 22.66 -1.88 -0.94
C LEU A 264 22.44 -2.43 0.46
N ALA A 265 22.55 -1.60 1.48
CA ALA A 265 22.33 -2.00 2.87
C ALA A 265 21.13 -1.25 3.43
N ALA A 266 20.23 -1.95 4.13
CA ALA A 266 19.07 -1.33 4.77
C ALA A 266 19.02 -1.68 6.27
N THR A 267 18.56 -0.73 7.09
CA THR A 267 18.43 -0.94 8.55
C THR A 267 17.46 0.06 9.18
N HIS A 268 16.77 -0.38 10.24
CA HIS A 268 16.07 0.52 11.16
C HIS A 268 16.90 0.94 12.38
N GLN A 269 18.01 0.24 12.65
CA GLN A 269 18.83 0.46 13.84
C GLN A 269 19.83 1.61 13.64
N ASP A 270 20.21 2.26 14.74
CA ASP A 270 21.32 3.21 14.75
C ASP A 270 22.66 2.47 14.73
N LEU A 271 23.26 2.36 13.55
CA LEU A 271 24.55 1.70 13.39
C LEU A 271 25.68 2.39 14.17
N GLN A 272 25.61 3.70 14.44
CA GLN A 272 26.63 4.37 15.25
C GLN A 272 26.55 3.93 16.70
N ALA A 273 25.34 3.82 17.25
CA ALA A 273 25.12 3.28 18.58
C ALA A 273 25.58 1.81 18.67
N LEU A 274 25.31 0.99 17.64
CA LEU A 274 25.81 -0.39 17.59
C LEU A 274 27.35 -0.47 17.53
N VAL A 275 28.01 0.46 16.84
CA VAL A 275 29.48 0.55 16.85
C VAL A 275 29.99 0.86 18.25
N GLN A 276 29.39 1.83 18.95
CA GLN A 276 29.76 2.18 20.33
C GLN A 276 29.54 1.01 21.30
N ALA A 277 28.50 0.20 21.07
CA ALA A 277 28.22 -1.01 21.84
C ALA A 277 29.08 -2.23 21.44
N GLY A 278 30.01 -2.09 20.48
CA GLY A 278 30.85 -3.19 19.99
C GLY A 278 30.10 -4.27 19.22
N ARG A 279 28.86 -4.00 18.78
CA ARG A 279 28.01 -4.93 18.02
C ARG A 279 28.11 -4.75 16.51
N PHE A 280 28.69 -3.64 16.06
CA PHE A 280 28.93 -3.36 14.65
C PHE A 280 30.33 -2.83 14.44
N ARG A 281 30.99 -3.20 13.34
CA ARG A 281 32.35 -2.74 13.07
C ARG A 281 32.37 -1.33 12.46
N SER A 282 33.24 -0.48 12.97
CA SER A 282 33.39 0.90 12.50
C SER A 282 33.87 0.98 11.05
N ASP A 283 34.82 0.12 10.66
CA ASP A 283 35.37 0.04 9.30
C ASP A 283 34.30 -0.32 8.25
N LEU A 284 33.44 -1.31 8.55
CA LEU A 284 32.31 -1.67 7.71
C LEU A 284 31.33 -0.51 7.58
N LEU A 285 31.01 0.18 8.70
CA LEU A 285 30.13 1.35 8.66
C LEU A 285 30.68 2.42 7.71
N TYR A 286 31.98 2.72 7.77
CA TYR A 286 32.59 3.69 6.85
C TYR A 286 32.48 3.25 5.38
N ARG A 287 32.60 1.95 5.09
CA ARG A 287 32.56 1.41 3.72
C ARG A 287 31.16 1.43 3.11
N ILE A 288 30.12 1.15 3.87
CA ILE A 288 28.73 1.11 3.37
C ILE A 288 28.05 2.49 3.37
N ARG A 289 28.61 3.48 4.08
CA ARG A 289 28.00 4.79 4.32
C ARG A 289 28.41 5.86 3.29
N VAL A 290 28.83 5.44 2.10
CA VAL A 290 29.26 6.34 1.02
C VAL A 290 28.09 7.18 0.51
N ALA A 291 27.02 6.52 0.06
CA ALA A 291 25.73 7.15 -0.21
C ALA A 291 24.74 6.81 0.90
N ARG A 292 23.92 7.79 1.32
CA ARG A 292 22.96 7.63 2.42
C ARG A 292 21.60 8.15 2.01
N LEU A 293 20.58 7.32 2.20
CA LEU A 293 19.18 7.69 2.05
C LEU A 293 18.47 7.44 3.38
N ARG A 294 17.72 8.43 3.87
CA ARG A 294 16.94 8.29 5.10
C ARG A 294 15.46 8.46 4.78
N LEU A 295 14.70 7.37 4.85
CA LEU A 295 13.26 7.44 4.67
C LEU A 295 12.61 8.09 5.91
N PRO A 296 11.70 9.07 5.70
CA PRO A 296 10.92 9.63 6.79
C PRO A 296 9.88 8.62 7.30
N ALA A 297 9.60 8.70 8.59
CA ALA A 297 8.48 7.96 9.17
C ALA A 297 7.15 8.48 8.61
N LEU A 298 6.10 7.65 8.57
CA LEU A 298 4.80 8.04 8.01
C LEU A 298 4.20 9.25 8.73
N ARG A 299 4.42 9.35 10.05
CA ARG A 299 4.01 10.51 10.87
C ARG A 299 4.68 11.83 10.49
N GLU A 300 5.83 11.79 9.81
CA GLU A 300 6.56 12.97 9.32
C GLU A 300 6.09 13.39 7.91
N ARG A 301 5.32 12.53 7.23
CA ARG A 301 4.75 12.75 5.88
C ARG A 301 3.25 12.43 5.83
N ARG A 302 2.49 12.95 6.80
CA ARG A 302 1.04 12.65 6.94
C ARG A 302 0.21 13.02 5.70
N GLU A 303 0.64 13.99 4.92
CA GLU A 303 -0.01 14.39 3.67
C GLU A 303 0.03 13.31 2.57
N ASP A 304 0.87 12.29 2.73
CA ASP A 304 0.91 11.11 1.86
C ASP A 304 -0.11 10.04 2.26
N ILE A 305 -0.67 10.08 3.49
CA ILE A 305 -1.61 9.07 3.99
C ILE A 305 -2.85 8.92 3.10
N PRO A 306 -3.53 10.00 2.65
CA PRO A 306 -4.70 9.84 1.78
C PRO A 306 -4.35 9.17 0.44
N LEU A 307 -3.19 9.50 -0.12
CA LEU A 307 -2.72 8.93 -1.39
C LEU A 307 -2.38 7.44 -1.20
N LEU A 308 -1.67 7.09 -0.13
CA LEU A 308 -1.34 5.71 0.21
C LEU A 308 -2.59 4.88 0.51
N GLY A 309 -3.52 5.43 1.30
CA GLY A 309 -4.77 4.77 1.67
C GLY A 309 -5.60 4.41 0.44
N MET A 310 -5.79 5.36 -0.48
CA MET A 310 -6.52 5.11 -1.73
C MET A 310 -5.79 4.12 -2.64
N ALA A 311 -4.45 4.16 -2.71
CA ALA A 311 -3.69 3.19 -3.49
C ALA A 311 -3.80 1.77 -2.92
N PHE A 312 -3.78 1.60 -1.60
CA PHE A 312 -3.98 0.30 -0.96
C PHE A 312 -5.43 -0.18 -1.06
N LEU A 313 -6.40 0.73 -1.03
CA LEU A 313 -7.81 0.41 -1.30
C LEU A 313 -7.94 -0.19 -2.71
N GLU A 314 -7.40 0.48 -3.72
CA GLU A 314 -7.45 0.03 -5.12
C GLU A 314 -6.80 -1.34 -5.31
N GLN A 315 -5.62 -1.54 -4.70
CA GLN A 315 -4.91 -2.81 -4.77
C GLN A 315 -5.66 -3.93 -4.03
N GLY A 316 -6.19 -3.64 -2.84
CA GLY A 316 -6.88 -4.61 -1.99
C GLY A 316 -8.23 -5.03 -2.54
N ARG A 317 -9.04 -4.10 -3.06
CA ARG A 317 -10.37 -4.41 -3.62
C ARG A 317 -10.29 -5.33 -4.83
N ALA A 318 -9.26 -5.13 -5.67
CA ALA A 318 -8.98 -6.01 -6.81
C ALA A 318 -8.56 -7.42 -6.37
N ALA A 319 -7.75 -7.51 -5.30
CA ALA A 319 -7.28 -8.79 -4.77
C ALA A 319 -8.38 -9.60 -4.06
N ILE A 320 -9.28 -8.94 -3.33
CA ILE A 320 -10.34 -9.58 -2.53
C ILE A 320 -11.64 -9.77 -3.34
N GLY A 321 -11.75 -9.15 -4.53
CA GLY A 321 -12.93 -9.25 -5.38
C GLY A 321 -14.11 -8.39 -4.94
N LYS A 322 -13.93 -7.50 -3.95
CA LYS A 322 -14.94 -6.54 -3.48
C LYS A 322 -14.87 -5.23 -4.26
N LEU A 323 -15.16 -5.27 -5.55
CA LEU A 323 -15.00 -4.11 -6.43
C LEU A 323 -15.93 -2.94 -6.10
N GLY A 324 -17.06 -3.18 -5.42
CA GLY A 324 -18.04 -2.17 -5.00
C GLY A 324 -17.57 -1.22 -3.89
N ILE A 325 -16.42 -1.46 -3.25
CA ILE A 325 -15.83 -0.51 -2.29
C ILE A 325 -14.92 0.45 -3.06
N HIS A 326 -15.27 1.73 -3.08
CA HIS A 326 -14.65 2.71 -3.98
C HIS A 326 -13.91 3.84 -3.25
N ASP A 327 -14.26 4.14 -2.00
CA ASP A 327 -13.66 5.26 -1.27
C ASP A 327 -13.45 4.96 0.23
N ILE A 328 -12.74 5.86 0.90
CA ILE A 328 -12.59 5.93 2.35
C ILE A 328 -13.37 7.15 2.82
N ALA A 329 -14.32 6.96 3.73
CA ALA A 329 -15.16 8.05 4.21
C ALA A 329 -14.30 9.16 4.84
N PRO A 330 -14.66 10.45 4.69
CA PRO A 330 -13.88 11.55 5.26
C PRO A 330 -13.62 11.42 6.76
N THR A 331 -14.56 10.86 7.51
CA THR A 331 -14.44 10.58 8.95
C THR A 331 -13.40 9.49 9.25
N ALA A 332 -13.39 8.40 8.46
CA ALA A 332 -12.37 7.36 8.56
C ALA A 332 -10.98 7.91 8.18
N MET A 333 -10.90 8.72 7.11
CA MET A 333 -9.66 9.37 6.69
C MET A 333 -9.09 10.29 7.79
N GLN A 334 -9.94 10.99 8.55
CA GLN A 334 -9.48 11.78 9.69
C GLN A 334 -8.85 10.93 10.79
N GLN A 335 -9.36 9.74 11.06
CA GLN A 335 -8.75 8.81 12.01
C GLN A 335 -7.39 8.32 11.50
N LEU A 336 -7.30 7.94 10.22
CA LEU A 336 -6.04 7.56 9.57
C LEU A 336 -4.98 8.68 9.66
N LEU A 337 -5.38 9.94 9.50
CA LEU A 337 -4.47 11.10 9.60
C LEU A 337 -4.00 11.42 11.03
N ARG A 338 -4.79 11.06 12.05
CA ARG A 338 -4.47 11.31 13.47
C ARG A 338 -3.58 10.23 14.07
N TYR A 339 -3.70 9.00 13.59
CA TYR A 339 -2.95 7.86 14.10
C TYR A 339 -1.42 8.05 13.93
N PRO A 340 -0.59 7.65 14.92
CA PRO A 340 0.86 7.88 14.89
C PRO A 340 1.64 6.94 13.96
N TRP A 341 1.04 5.82 13.55
CA TRP A 341 1.63 4.84 12.62
C TRP A 341 3.01 4.27 13.06
N PRO A 342 3.13 3.61 14.23
CA PRO A 342 4.37 2.96 14.65
C PRO A 342 4.90 1.91 13.66
N GLY A 343 4.01 1.21 12.94
CA GLY A 343 4.36 0.27 11.87
C GLY A 343 4.41 0.90 10.47
N ASN A 344 4.33 2.24 10.39
CA ASN A 344 4.46 3.03 9.18
C ASN A 344 3.52 2.56 8.04
N VAL A 345 4.04 2.45 6.81
CA VAL A 345 3.26 2.13 5.61
C VAL A 345 2.75 0.69 5.65
N ARG A 346 3.49 -0.23 6.29
CA ARG A 346 3.08 -1.64 6.44
C ARG A 346 1.81 -1.74 7.29
N GLU A 347 1.75 -1.01 8.39
CA GLU A 347 0.57 -0.94 9.26
C GLU A 347 -0.61 -0.25 8.57
N LEU A 348 -0.37 0.87 7.86
CA LEU A 348 -1.43 1.51 7.06
C LEU A 348 -2.03 0.55 6.03
N LYS A 349 -1.20 -0.21 5.33
CA LYS A 349 -1.68 -1.21 4.37
C LYS A 349 -2.54 -2.28 5.07
N ALA A 350 -2.07 -2.83 6.18
CA ALA A 350 -2.81 -3.83 6.95
C ALA A 350 -4.14 -3.29 7.48
N ALA A 351 -4.18 -2.04 7.93
CA ALA A 351 -5.39 -1.38 8.40
C ALA A 351 -6.43 -1.20 7.28
N VAL A 352 -6.00 -0.81 6.08
CA VAL A 352 -6.89 -0.70 4.91
C VAL A 352 -7.38 -2.07 4.44
N GLU A 353 -6.52 -3.09 4.44
CA GLU A 353 -6.92 -4.48 4.13
C GLU A 353 -7.94 -5.02 5.15
N PHE A 354 -7.71 -4.79 6.45
CA PHE A 354 -8.66 -5.11 7.50
C PHE A 354 -10.02 -4.44 7.25
N ALA A 355 -10.01 -3.14 6.95
CA ALA A 355 -11.23 -2.39 6.69
C ALA A 355 -11.97 -2.86 5.44
N LEU A 356 -11.26 -3.23 4.36
CA LEU A 356 -11.87 -3.85 3.19
C LEU A 356 -12.58 -5.16 3.50
N ILE A 357 -12.03 -5.98 4.40
CA ILE A 357 -12.64 -7.25 4.81
C ILE A 357 -13.96 -7.00 5.58
N HIS A 358 -13.97 -6.02 6.48
CA HIS A 358 -15.11 -5.74 7.36
C HIS A 358 -16.18 -4.84 6.73
N CYS A 359 -15.79 -3.99 5.78
CA CYS A 359 -16.70 -3.10 5.09
C CYS A 359 -17.76 -3.88 4.31
N ARG A 360 -19.03 -3.48 4.54
CA ARG A 360 -20.23 -4.02 3.87
C ARG A 360 -20.86 -3.03 2.89
N GLY A 361 -20.47 -1.75 2.96
CA GLY A 361 -20.97 -0.69 2.08
C GLY A 361 -20.05 -0.44 0.89
N THR A 362 -20.22 0.72 0.25
CA THR A 362 -19.41 1.18 -0.88
C THR A 362 -18.22 2.08 -0.47
N SER A 363 -18.12 2.41 0.81
CA SER A 363 -17.06 3.26 1.37
C SER A 363 -16.65 2.75 2.75
N ILE A 364 -15.35 2.73 3.03
CA ILE A 364 -14.81 2.37 4.34
C ILE A 364 -15.26 3.40 5.37
N GLN A 365 -15.92 2.94 6.43
CA GLN A 365 -16.37 3.76 7.56
C GLN A 365 -15.41 3.64 8.75
N PRO A 366 -15.48 4.58 9.72
CA PRO A 366 -14.72 4.47 10.98
C PRO A 366 -14.86 3.12 11.69
N SER A 367 -16.07 2.55 11.68
CA SER A 367 -16.38 1.25 12.30
C SER A 367 -15.75 0.05 11.58
N ASP A 368 -15.29 0.24 10.35
CA ASP A 368 -14.59 -0.80 9.59
C ASP A 368 -13.09 -0.80 9.90
N LEU A 369 -12.56 0.27 10.49
CA LEU A 369 -11.14 0.37 10.82
C LEU A 369 -10.78 -0.58 11.99
N PRO A 370 -9.51 -0.98 12.10
CA PRO A 370 -9.03 -1.79 13.21
C PRO A 370 -9.33 -1.17 14.60
N PRO A 371 -9.50 -2.00 15.65
CA PRO A 371 -9.86 -1.51 16.99
C PRO A 371 -8.81 -0.60 17.63
N GLU A 372 -7.55 -0.66 17.19
CA GLU A 372 -6.46 0.22 17.65
C GLU A 372 -6.77 1.71 17.40
N PHE A 373 -7.67 2.02 16.46
CA PHE A 373 -8.15 3.38 16.19
C PHE A 373 -9.16 3.88 17.23
N GLU A 374 -9.87 2.98 17.93
CA GLU A 374 -10.78 3.33 19.03
C GLU A 374 -10.01 3.61 20.33
N GLU A 375 -8.94 2.84 20.58
CA GLU A 375 -8.09 2.98 21.78
C GLU A 375 -7.14 4.19 21.74
N SER A 376 -6.98 4.85 20.58
CA SER A 376 -6.09 6.01 20.39
C SER A 376 -6.46 7.26 21.22
N GLY A 377 -7.57 7.19 21.99
CA GLY A 377 -7.90 8.13 23.07
C GLY A 377 -7.14 7.88 24.39
N HIS A 378 -6.39 6.77 24.49
CA HIS A 378 -5.56 6.42 25.64
C HIS A 378 -4.13 6.07 25.18
N PRO A 379 -3.08 6.52 25.89
CA PRO A 379 -1.70 6.23 25.51
C PRO A 379 -1.42 4.72 25.62
N VAL A 380 -0.93 4.17 24.51
CA VAL A 380 -0.69 2.74 24.25
C VAL A 380 0.17 2.07 25.31
N LEU A 381 -0.31 0.94 25.83
CA LEU A 381 0.46 -0.01 26.63
C LEU A 381 1.55 -0.66 25.76
N SER A 382 2.79 -0.53 26.22
CA SER A 382 3.97 -1.21 25.72
C SER A 382 3.79 -2.73 25.61
N HIS A 383 4.15 -3.32 24.47
CA HIS A 383 4.37 -4.76 24.37
C HIS A 383 5.46 -5.20 25.36
N PRO A 384 5.21 -6.20 26.23
CA PRO A 384 6.27 -6.77 27.05
C PRO A 384 7.16 -7.68 26.20
N SER A 385 8.43 -7.33 26.13
CA SER A 385 9.49 -8.25 25.70
C SER A 385 9.72 -9.31 26.79
N SER A 386 9.62 -10.58 26.39
CA SER A 386 10.16 -11.81 27.02
C SER A 386 10.45 -11.83 28.53
N VAL A 387 9.73 -12.66 29.28
CA VAL A 387 10.30 -13.44 30.40
C VAL A 387 9.74 -14.87 30.38
N ALA A 388 10.63 -15.80 30.62
CA ALA A 388 10.47 -17.25 30.56
C ALA A 388 9.47 -17.87 31.57
N SER A 389 8.98 -19.04 31.19
CA SER A 389 8.62 -20.21 32.01
C SER A 389 7.81 -20.01 33.30
N ARG A 390 6.56 -20.50 33.30
CA ARG A 390 6.11 -21.60 34.17
C ARG A 390 4.67 -22.03 33.84
N ASP A 391 4.40 -23.29 34.15
CA ASP A 391 3.16 -24.04 34.04
C ASP A 391 1.87 -23.24 34.26
N GLU A 392 0.86 -23.49 33.43
CA GLU A 392 -0.48 -23.82 33.95
C GLU A 392 -1.35 -24.52 32.91
N ARG A 393 -2.13 -25.46 33.44
CA ARG A 393 -3.03 -26.39 32.77
C ARG A 393 -4.41 -25.74 32.56
N GLN A 394 -5.19 -26.33 31.65
CA GLN A 394 -6.66 -26.28 31.56
C GLN A 394 -7.29 -24.91 31.21
N ALA A 395 -7.93 -24.79 30.05
CA ALA A 395 -9.35 -25.10 29.85
C ALA A 395 -9.90 -24.44 28.55
N ILE A 396 -10.55 -25.29 27.74
CA ILE A 396 -11.57 -25.06 26.68
C ILE A 396 -11.14 -24.25 25.46
#